data_AF-A0A183ED94-F1
#
_entry.id   AF-A0A183ED94-F1
#
_cell.length_a   1.000
_cell.length_b   1.000
_cell.length_c   1.000
_cell.angle_alpha   90.00
_cell.angle_beta   90.00
_cell.angle_gamma   90.00
#
_symmetry.space_group_name_H-M   'P 1'
#
loop_
_entity.id
_entity.type
_entity.pdbx_description
1 polymer ?
#
loop_
_entity_poly.entity_id
_entity_poly.type
_entity_poly.pdbx_seq_one_letter_code
_entity_poly.pdbx_strand_id
1 'polypeptide(L)'
;MNLIVAVDDSGGIGKNGALPWRLPREMARFAKLTSTTNDRSKRNAVLMGRKVWEEIPAKFRPLKDRLNVLYITRVEGDFSADVFFPSVDYSRFTKNDEPEEVQEEHGIKYRYEIYTNKSGL
;
A
#
# COMPACT_ATOMS: atom_id res chain seq x y z
N MET A 1 -12.74 2.40 -10.99
CA MET A 1 -11.62 2.69 -10.08
C MET A 1 -12.09 3.79 -9.14
N ASN A 2 -12.06 3.56 -7.82
CA ASN A 2 -12.58 4.51 -6.83
C ASN A 2 -11.42 5.05 -5.99
N LEU A 3 -11.26 6.38 -5.93
CA LEU A 3 -10.37 7.03 -4.99
C LEU A 3 -11.14 7.33 -3.70
N ILE A 4 -10.64 6.86 -2.56
CA ILE A 4 -11.25 7.12 -1.25
C ILE A 4 -10.22 7.88 -0.42
N VAL A 5 -10.53 9.12 -0.06
CA VAL A 5 -9.64 10.03 0.67
C VAL A 5 -10.44 10.87 1.67
N ALA A 6 -9.86 11.14 2.84
CA ALA A 6 -10.36 12.12 3.80
C ALA A 6 -9.42 13.34 3.75
N VAL A 7 -9.97 14.54 3.54
CA VAL A 7 -9.25 15.81 3.39
C VAL A 7 -9.84 16.85 4.36
N ASP A 8 -9.01 17.73 4.92
CA ASP A 8 -9.50 18.95 5.56
C ASP A 8 -9.84 20.06 4.54
N ASP A 9 -10.33 21.20 5.03
CA ASP A 9 -10.73 22.36 4.20
C ASP A 9 -9.56 22.97 3.40
N SER A 10 -8.31 22.67 3.77
CA SER A 10 -7.09 23.10 3.08
C SER A 10 -6.52 21.99 2.17
N GLY A 11 -7.19 20.84 2.04
CA GLY A 11 -6.72 19.70 1.27
C GLY A 11 -5.67 18.83 1.98
N GLY A 12 -5.42 19.04 3.28
CA GLY A 12 -4.49 18.24 4.07
C GLY A 12 -5.01 16.83 4.34
N ILE A 13 -4.12 15.83 4.30
CA ILE A 13 -4.43 14.39 4.49
C ILE A 13 -3.63 13.72 5.61
N GLY A 14 -2.66 14.42 6.20
CA GLY A 14 -1.68 13.88 7.13
C GLY A 14 -0.88 14.99 7.82
N LYS A 15 -0.50 14.80 9.09
CA LYS A 15 0.38 15.72 9.84
C LYS A 15 1.30 14.91 10.74
N ASN A 16 2.61 15.17 10.65
CA ASN A 16 3.65 14.43 11.38
C ASN A 16 3.58 12.91 11.13
N GLY A 17 3.31 12.53 9.87
CA GLY A 17 3.02 11.16 9.44
C GLY A 17 1.55 10.77 9.64
N ALA A 18 1.08 10.91 10.88
CA ALA A 18 -0.25 10.48 11.33
C ALA A 18 -1.43 11.17 10.62
N LEU A 19 -2.60 10.56 10.75
CA LEU A 19 -3.86 11.27 10.51
C LEU A 19 -4.00 12.39 11.56
N PRO A 20 -4.26 13.65 11.14
CA PRO A 20 -4.38 14.78 12.08
C PRO A 20 -5.67 14.73 12.91
N TRP A 21 -6.55 13.76 12.63
CA TRP A 21 -7.83 13.56 13.31
C TRP A 21 -8.02 12.11 13.76
N ARG A 22 -8.91 11.92 14.74
CA ARG A 22 -9.41 10.60 15.16
C ARG A 22 -10.90 10.48 14.84
N LEU A 23 -11.22 9.84 13.72
CA LEU A 23 -12.58 9.68 13.21
C LEU A 23 -12.95 8.19 13.09
N PRO A 24 -13.31 7.49 14.18
CA PRO A 24 -13.53 6.04 14.16
C PRO A 24 -14.69 5.61 13.24
N ARG A 25 -15.73 6.43 13.12
CA ARG A 25 -16.85 6.18 12.19
C ARG A 25 -16.43 6.28 10.73
N GLU A 26 -15.56 7.24 10.41
CA GLU A 26 -15.00 7.39 9.07
C GLU A 26 -14.10 6.18 8.74
N MET A 27 -13.23 5.78 9.67
CA MET A 27 -12.38 4.60 9.49
C MET A 27 -13.20 3.31 9.26
N ALA A 28 -14.31 3.14 9.98
CA ALA A 28 -15.25 2.04 9.75
C ALA A 28 -15.90 2.12 8.35
N ARG A 29 -16.23 3.32 7.88
CA ARG A 29 -16.74 3.56 6.52
C ARG A 29 -15.67 3.27 5.47
N PHE A 30 -14.43 3.72 5.64
CA PHE A 30 -13.30 3.40 4.78
C PHE A 30 -13.10 1.88 4.68
N ALA A 31 -13.09 1.18 5.81
CA ALA A 31 -12.97 -0.28 5.85
C ALA A 31 -14.10 -0.96 5.06
N LYS A 32 -15.35 -0.54 5.27
CA LYS A 32 -16.52 -1.06 4.54
C LYS A 32 -16.40 -0.82 3.04
N LEU A 33 -16.16 0.42 2.62
CA LEU A 33 -16.06 0.79 1.20
C LEU A 33 -14.92 0.06 0.49
N THR A 34 -13.79 -0.11 1.18
CA THR A 34 -12.62 -0.80 0.62
C THR A 34 -12.71 -2.32 0.71
N SER A 35 -13.62 -2.92 1.48
CA SER A 35 -13.77 -4.40 1.53
C SER A 35 -14.95 -4.95 0.74
N THR A 36 -15.96 -4.14 0.43
CA THR A 36 -17.15 -4.60 -0.30
C THR A 36 -16.99 -4.54 -1.81
N THR A 37 -17.37 -5.61 -2.50
CA THR A 37 -17.49 -5.68 -3.97
C THR A 37 -18.80 -6.41 -4.33
N ASN A 38 -19.38 -6.06 -5.49
CA ASN A 38 -20.56 -6.74 -6.03
C ASN A 38 -20.22 -8.11 -6.63
N ASP A 39 -18.96 -8.30 -7.01
CA ASP A 39 -18.44 -9.57 -7.52
C ASP A 39 -17.81 -10.36 -6.38
N ARG A 40 -18.50 -11.41 -5.93
CA ARG A 40 -18.08 -12.26 -4.80
C ARG A 40 -16.79 -13.04 -5.07
N SER A 41 -16.35 -13.14 -6.32
CA SER A 41 -15.09 -13.79 -6.69
C SER A 41 -13.88 -12.85 -6.61
N LYS A 42 -14.12 -11.54 -6.48
CA LYS A 42 -13.07 -10.51 -6.51
C LYS A 42 -12.87 -9.88 -5.13
N ARG A 43 -11.78 -9.13 -5.01
CA ARG A 43 -11.45 -8.34 -3.81
C ARG A 43 -10.84 -7.03 -4.23
N ASN A 44 -11.15 -5.98 -3.49
CA ASN A 44 -10.64 -4.65 -3.78
C ASN A 44 -9.16 -4.55 -3.39
N ALA A 45 -8.38 -3.84 -4.21
CA ALA A 45 -7.01 -3.47 -3.90
C ALA A 45 -6.98 -2.12 -3.17
N VAL A 46 -6.11 -1.99 -2.16
CA VAL A 46 -5.87 -0.73 -1.47
C VAL A 46 -4.39 -0.37 -1.63
N LEU A 47 -4.14 0.74 -2.33
CA LEU A 47 -2.81 1.33 -2.47
C LEU A 47 -2.63 2.41 -1.40
N MET A 48 -1.53 2.33 -0.65
CA MET A 48 -1.22 3.29 0.42
C MET A 48 0.26 3.69 0.34
N GLY A 49 0.53 4.96 0.66
CA GLY A 49 1.90 5.42 0.86
C GLY A 49 2.54 4.78 2.11
N ARG A 50 3.87 4.60 2.09
CA ARG A 50 4.65 3.92 3.13
C ARG A 50 4.38 4.41 4.56
N LYS A 51 4.40 5.73 4.78
CA LYS A 51 4.19 6.32 6.11
C LYS A 51 2.81 5.99 6.67
N VAL A 52 1.78 6.06 5.82
CA VAL A 52 0.41 5.70 6.19
C VAL A 52 0.33 4.23 6.56
N TRP A 53 0.98 3.33 5.81
CA TRP A 53 1.05 1.91 6.15
C TRP A 53 1.76 1.63 7.50
N GLU A 54 2.85 2.34 7.80
CA GLU A 54 3.63 2.15 9.03
C GLU A 54 2.84 2.49 10.29
N GLU A 55 2.02 3.54 10.26
CA GLU A 55 1.24 3.99 11.41
C GLU A 55 -0.10 3.25 11.60
N ILE A 56 -0.54 2.43 10.65
CA ILE A 56 -1.61 1.47 10.92
C ILE A 56 -1.10 0.49 12.00
N PRO A 57 -1.81 0.35 13.15
CA PRO A 57 -1.39 -0.58 14.19
C PRO A 57 -1.18 -1.98 13.61
N ALA A 58 -0.08 -2.64 13.98
CA ALA A 58 0.33 -3.93 13.40
C ALA A 58 -0.78 -4.99 13.44
N LYS A 59 -1.65 -4.97 14.47
CA LYS A 59 -2.82 -5.87 14.61
C LYS A 59 -3.88 -5.71 13.52
N PHE A 60 -3.89 -4.59 12.81
CA PHE A 60 -4.80 -4.31 11.70
C PHE A 60 -4.13 -4.48 10.32
N ARG A 61 -2.85 -4.88 10.29
CA ARG A 61 -2.10 -5.18 9.06
C ARG A 61 -1.86 -6.70 8.91
N PRO A 62 -2.02 -7.26 7.70
CA PRO A 62 -2.64 -6.66 6.53
C PRO A 62 -4.12 -6.38 6.74
N LEU A 63 -4.65 -5.44 5.97
CA LEU A 63 -6.05 -5.05 6.08
C LEU A 63 -6.95 -6.24 5.68
N LYS A 64 -7.74 -6.78 6.62
CA LYS A 64 -8.61 -7.95 6.41
C LYS A 64 -9.59 -7.73 5.23
N ASP A 65 -9.89 -8.82 4.52
CA ASP A 65 -10.87 -8.91 3.42
C ASP A 65 -10.55 -7.99 2.21
N ARG A 66 -9.28 -7.64 2.06
CA ARG A 66 -8.76 -6.80 0.96
C ARG A 66 -7.57 -7.47 0.29
N LEU A 67 -7.46 -7.28 -1.02
CA LEU A 67 -6.24 -7.62 -1.73
C LEU A 67 -5.20 -6.55 -1.35
N ASN A 68 -4.26 -6.93 -0.49
CA ASN A 68 -3.14 -6.06 -0.13
C ASN A 68 -2.03 -6.36 -1.15
N VAL A 69 -1.88 -5.48 -2.14
CA VAL A 69 -0.82 -5.57 -3.16
C VAL A 69 0.25 -4.55 -2.83
N LEU A 70 1.49 -5.01 -2.74
CA LEU A 70 2.67 -4.19 -2.57
C LEU A 70 3.35 -4.10 -3.94
N TYR A 71 3.27 -2.92 -4.55
CA TYR A 71 4.01 -2.56 -5.75
C TYR A 71 5.30 -1.87 -5.34
N ILE A 72 6.45 -2.46 -5.67
CA ILE A 72 7.77 -1.91 -5.39
C ILE A 72 8.47 -1.65 -6.71
N THR A 73 8.92 -0.42 -6.93
CA THR A 73 9.93 -0.13 -7.95
C THR A 73 11.31 -0.32 -7.32
N ARG A 74 12.07 -1.32 -7.79
CA ARG A 74 13.46 -1.53 -7.42
C ARG A 74 14.34 -0.73 -8.35
N VAL A 75 14.88 0.38 -7.86
CA VAL A 75 15.86 1.19 -8.58
C VAL A 75 17.26 0.63 -8.30
N GLU A 76 18.02 0.36 -9.35
CA GLU A 76 19.40 -0.12 -9.25
C GLU A 76 20.35 1.08 -9.12
N GLY A 77 21.02 1.18 -7.97
CA GLY A 77 21.97 2.25 -7.69
C GLY A 77 21.95 2.65 -6.21
N ASP A 78 22.96 3.41 -5.82
CA ASP A 78 23.02 4.08 -4.51
C ASP A 78 22.93 5.59 -4.73
N PHE A 79 21.89 6.19 -4.17
CA PHE A 79 21.58 7.62 -4.30
C PHE A 79 21.71 8.37 -2.97
N SER A 80 22.43 7.80 -2.00
CA SER A 80 22.64 8.42 -0.67
C SER A 80 21.34 8.80 0.04
N ALA A 81 20.32 7.94 -0.06
CA ALA A 81 19.04 8.16 0.58
C ALA A 81 19.16 8.13 2.12
N ASP A 82 18.41 9.00 2.80
CA ASP A 82 18.38 9.15 4.26
C ASP A 82 17.13 8.52 4.91
N VAL A 83 16.17 8.10 4.09
CA VAL A 83 14.88 7.53 4.50
C VAL A 83 14.63 6.20 3.78
N PHE A 84 14.59 5.11 4.55
CA PHE A 84 14.55 3.75 3.99
C PHE A 84 13.16 3.11 4.09
N PHE A 85 12.84 2.27 3.10
CA PHE A 85 11.67 1.40 3.18
C PHE A 85 11.83 0.42 4.35
N PRO A 86 10.80 0.19 5.19
CA PRO A 86 10.92 -0.65 6.37
C PRO A 86 11.21 -2.10 5.96
N SER A 87 11.73 -2.88 6.91
CA SER A 87 11.82 -4.32 6.72
C SER A 87 10.41 -4.90 6.49
N VAL A 88 10.24 -5.57 5.35
CA VAL A 88 9.00 -6.28 5.03
C VAL A 88 9.21 -7.75 5.35
N ASP A 89 8.28 -8.30 6.13
CA ASP A 89 8.16 -9.74 6.34
C ASP A 89 7.57 -10.38 5.07
N TYR A 90 8.43 -10.65 4.09
CA TYR A 90 8.04 -11.25 2.81
C TYR A 90 7.46 -12.66 2.97
N SER A 91 7.60 -13.32 4.13
CA SER A 91 6.96 -14.62 4.39
C SER A 91 5.43 -14.55 4.26
N ARG A 92 4.84 -13.37 4.49
CA ARG A 92 3.41 -13.07 4.39
C ARG A 92 2.93 -12.74 2.97
N PHE A 93 3.82 -12.72 1.99
CA PHE A 93 3.51 -12.32 0.63
C PHE A 93 3.95 -13.38 -0.38
N THR A 94 3.21 -13.47 -1.47
CA THR A 94 3.57 -14.19 -2.69
C THR A 94 4.01 -13.15 -3.71
N LYS A 95 5.24 -13.27 -4.22
CA LYS A 95 5.73 -12.43 -5.32
C LYS A 95 5.01 -12.86 -6.60
N ASN A 96 4.60 -11.92 -7.44
CA ASN A 96 4.16 -12.25 -8.79
C ASN A 96 5.40 -12.66 -9.59
N ASP A 97 5.40 -13.87 -10.15
CA ASP A 97 6.54 -14.47 -10.83
C ASP A 97 6.58 -14.15 -12.33
N GLU A 98 5.64 -13.33 -12.82
CA GLU A 98 5.70 -12.82 -14.20
C GLU A 98 7.01 -12.02 -14.38
N PRO A 99 7.82 -12.35 -15.40
CA PRO A 99 9.09 -11.67 -15.63
C PRO A 99 8.81 -10.23 -16.05
N GLU A 100 9.12 -9.30 -15.15
CA GLU A 100 9.12 -7.89 -15.49
C GLU A 100 10.43 -7.50 -16.19
N GLU A 101 10.33 -6.85 -17.34
CA GLU A 101 11.48 -6.31 -18.07
C GLU A 101 12.17 -5.21 -17.26
N VAL A 102 13.50 -5.24 -17.22
CA VAL A 102 14.30 -4.15 -16.65
C VAL A 102 14.14 -2.93 -17.55
N GLN A 103 13.70 -1.83 -16.95
CA GLN A 103 13.54 -0.53 -17.60
C GLN A 103 14.80 0.31 -17.37
N GLU A 104 15.08 1.23 -18.29
CA GLU A 104 16.18 2.19 -18.16
C GLU A 104 15.72 3.59 -18.58
N GLU A 105 15.88 4.56 -17.68
CA GLU A 105 15.62 5.98 -17.95
C GLU A 105 16.79 6.82 -17.44
N HIS A 106 17.32 7.70 -18.28
CA HIS A 106 18.46 8.57 -17.93
C HIS A 106 19.69 7.82 -17.36
N GLY A 107 19.93 6.58 -17.81
CA GLY A 107 21.01 5.72 -17.33
C GLY A 107 20.74 5.05 -15.98
N ILE A 108 19.53 5.20 -15.43
CA ILE A 108 19.08 4.56 -14.20
C ILE A 108 18.24 3.34 -14.57
N LYS A 109 18.66 2.16 -14.10
CA LYS A 109 17.91 0.92 -14.29
C LYS A 109 16.94 0.69 -13.16
N TYR A 110 15.76 0.16 -13.46
CA TYR A 110 14.80 -0.25 -12.45
C TYR A 110 13.88 -1.37 -12.94
N ARG A 111 13.22 -2.06 -12.01
CA ARG A 111 12.20 -3.08 -12.28
C ARG A 111 11.05 -2.92 -11.30
N TYR A 112 9.82 -3.32 -11.64
CA TYR A 112 8.78 -3.44 -10.64
C TYR A 112 8.76 -4.85 -10.03
N GLU A 113 8.27 -4.93 -8.81
CA GLU A 113 8.01 -6.15 -8.10
C GLU A 113 6.64 -6.03 -7.45
N ILE A 114 5.76 -6.98 -7.77
CA ILE A 114 4.41 -7.00 -7.26
C ILE A 114 4.31 -8.14 -6.25
N TYR A 115 3.86 -7.83 -5.04
CA TYR A 115 3.70 -8.80 -3.96
C TYR A 115 2.25 -8.79 -3.49
N THR A 116 1.61 -9.96 -3.49
CA THR A 116 0.24 -10.12 -2.99
C THR A 116 0.27 -10.83 -1.65
N ASN A 117 -0.48 -10.34 -0.67
CA ASN A 117 -0.51 -10.96 0.65
C ASN A 117 -1.12 -12.38 0.61
N LYS A 118 -0.53 -13.32 1.36
CA LYS A 118 -1.01 -14.71 1.52
C LYS A 118 -2.28 -14.85 2.36
N SER A 119 -2.65 -13.81 3.11
CA SER A 119 -3.76 -13.86 4.06
C SER A 119 -5.09 -13.90 3.31
N GLY A 120 -5.62 -15.12 3.23
CA GLY A 120 -6.91 -15.45 2.63
C GLY A 120 -6.82 -15.87 1.16
N LEU A 121 -6.07 -16.90 0.81
CA LEU A 121 -6.76 -17.98 0.10
C LEU A 121 -7.64 -18.71 1.11
#